data_AF-A0A382G6Q6-F1
#
_entry.id   AF-A0A382G6Q6-F1
#
_cell.length_a   1.000
_cell.length_b   1.000
_cell.length_c   1.000
_cell.angle_alpha   90.00
_cell.angle_beta   90.00
_cell.angle_gamma   90.00
#
_symmetry.space_group_name_H-M   'P 1'
#
loop_
_entity.id
_entity.type
_entity.pdbx_description
1 polymer ?
#
loop_
_entity_poly.entity_id
_entity_poly.type
_entity_poly.pdbx_seq_one_letter_code
_entity_poly.pdbx_strand_id
1 'polypeptide(L)'
;MKITTLTSLFVLLSVVSMVAIAPSAFADHTSATVTNAPGSSTPGCDDTDSCFIPNPVAIAMGGTVTWENTDTAAHTVTSGAAADGPDGVFDSSLMMANGPSFSHTFDTA
;
A
#
# COMPACT_ATOMS: atom_id res chain seq x y z
N MET A 1 41.45 -47.10 -13.23
CA MET A 1 40.99 -46.02 -12.33
C MET A 1 39.55 -45.71 -12.69
N LYS A 2 38.62 -45.86 -11.74
CA LYS A 2 37.16 -45.78 -11.92
C LYS A 2 36.75 -44.32 -12.14
N ILE A 3 36.19 -44.00 -13.31
CA ILE A 3 35.73 -42.64 -13.69
C ILE A 3 34.22 -42.46 -13.42
N THR A 4 33.57 -43.39 -12.71
CA THR A 4 32.11 -43.41 -12.52
C THR A 4 31.57 -42.63 -11.31
N THR A 5 32.42 -41.99 -10.49
CA THR A 5 31.98 -41.31 -9.26
C THR A 5 31.80 -39.79 -9.38
N LEU A 6 32.21 -39.15 -10.47
CA LEU A 6 32.11 -37.68 -10.63
C LEU A 6 30.77 -37.18 -11.21
N THR A 7 29.97 -38.06 -11.82
CA THR A 7 28.64 -37.67 -12.34
C THR A 7 27.58 -37.63 -11.25
N SER A 8 27.75 -38.37 -10.15
CA SER A 8 26.78 -38.45 -9.05
C SER A 8 26.72 -37.15 -8.21
N LEU A 9 27.86 -36.48 -8.02
CA LEU A 9 27.92 -35.25 -7.21
C LEU A 9 27.30 -34.03 -7.91
N PHE A 10 27.32 -33.99 -9.25
CA PHE A 10 26.67 -32.94 -10.04
C PHE A 10 25.15 -33.12 -10.14
N VAL A 11 24.63 -34.35 -10.03
CA VAL A 11 23.19 -34.61 -9.99
C VAL A 11 22.61 -34.36 -8.59
N LEU A 12 23.40 -34.54 -7.53
CA LEU A 12 22.98 -34.26 -6.15
C LEU A 12 22.94 -32.75 -5.81
N LEU A 13 23.73 -31.90 -6.49
CA LEU A 13 23.68 -30.44 -6.28
C LEU A 13 22.56 -29.74 -7.06
N SER A 14 21.96 -30.37 -8.08
CA SER A 14 20.90 -29.74 -8.88
C SER A 14 19.51 -29.80 -8.21
N VAL A 15 19.30 -30.69 -7.25
CA VAL A 15 18.02 -30.82 -6.52
C VAL A 15 17.86 -29.84 -5.35
N VAL A 16 18.89 -29.07 -4.99
CA VAL A 16 18.82 -28.08 -3.88
C VAL A 16 18.56 -26.64 -4.38
N SER A 17 18.40 -26.43 -5.68
CA SER A 17 18.13 -25.09 -6.24
C SER A 17 16.64 -24.73 -6.42
N MET A 18 15.70 -25.55 -5.95
CA MET A 18 14.33 -25.08 -5.72
C MET A 18 14.23 -24.39 -4.35
N VAL A 19 15.01 -23.33 -4.16
CA VAL A 19 14.60 -22.27 -3.23
C VAL A 19 13.39 -21.63 -3.90
N ALA A 20 12.23 -21.78 -3.27
CA ALA A 20 10.95 -21.32 -3.77
C ALA A 20 11.03 -19.85 -4.20
N ILE A 21 11.10 -19.62 -5.51
CA ILE A 21 10.61 -18.36 -6.10
C ILE A 21 9.09 -18.50 -6.11
N ALA A 22 8.48 -18.45 -4.93
CA ALA A 22 7.09 -18.04 -4.87
C ALA A 22 7.06 -16.65 -5.53
N PRO A 23 6.23 -16.40 -6.55
CA PRO A 23 6.11 -15.06 -7.07
C PRO A 23 5.71 -14.16 -5.90
N SER A 24 6.40 -13.03 -5.75
CA SER A 24 5.99 -11.91 -4.88
C SER A 24 4.59 -11.36 -5.24
N ALA A 25 3.85 -12.01 -6.15
CA ALA A 25 2.47 -11.73 -6.49
C ALA A 25 1.48 -12.04 -5.34
N PHE A 26 1.95 -12.66 -4.26
CA PHE A 26 1.27 -12.68 -2.96
C PHE A 26 2.10 -11.96 -1.88
N ALA A 27 2.91 -10.96 -2.26
CA ALA A 27 3.50 -10.05 -1.30
C ALA A 27 2.36 -9.19 -0.71
N ASP A 28 1.76 -9.75 0.34
CA ASP A 28 1.06 -9.11 1.44
C ASP A 28 0.63 -7.65 1.16
N HIS A 29 -0.51 -7.49 0.45
CA HIS A 29 -1.22 -6.22 0.28
C HIS A 29 -1.88 -5.76 1.60
N THR A 30 -1.23 -5.98 2.74
CA THR A 30 -1.70 -5.61 4.08
C THR A 30 -1.34 -4.18 4.44
N SER A 31 -0.67 -3.44 3.56
CA SER A 31 -0.43 -2.01 3.78
C SER A 31 -0.38 -1.22 2.49
N ALA A 32 -0.73 0.07 2.60
CA ALA A 32 -0.57 1.06 1.55
C ALA A 32 -0.34 2.44 2.16
N THR A 33 0.40 3.29 1.45
CA THR A 33 0.53 4.72 1.79
C THR A 33 -0.15 5.55 0.71
N VAL A 34 -0.94 6.54 1.13
CA VAL A 34 -1.62 7.52 0.29
C VAL A 34 -1.15 8.91 0.67
N THR A 35 -0.84 9.75 -0.31
CA THR A 35 -0.46 11.14 -0.07
C THR A 35 -1.46 12.12 -0.67
N ASN A 36 -1.57 13.30 -0.09
CA ASN A 36 -2.22 14.44 -0.76
C ASN A 36 -1.35 14.89 -1.94
N ALA A 37 -1.96 15.04 -3.11
CA ALA A 37 -1.27 15.56 -4.27
C ALA A 37 -0.86 17.04 -4.06
N PRO A 38 0.28 17.49 -4.63
CA PRO A 38 0.66 18.89 -4.57
C PRO A 38 -0.43 19.81 -5.12
N GLY A 39 -0.85 20.81 -4.35
CA GLY A 39 -1.88 21.76 -4.74
C GLY A 39 -3.32 21.23 -4.67
N SER A 40 -3.55 20.06 -4.08
CA SER A 40 -4.89 19.46 -3.91
C SER A 40 -5.85 20.26 -3.01
N SER A 41 -5.36 21.31 -2.35
CA SER A 41 -6.19 22.31 -1.67
C SER A 41 -6.85 23.34 -2.60
N THR A 42 -6.53 23.30 -3.90
CA THR A 42 -7.17 24.13 -4.92
C THR A 42 -8.14 23.29 -5.77
N PRO A 43 -9.30 23.83 -6.19
CA PRO A 43 -10.26 23.10 -7.01
C PRO A 43 -9.66 22.57 -8.32
N GLY A 44 -10.11 21.40 -8.76
CA GLY A 44 -9.78 20.81 -10.07
C GLY A 44 -9.11 19.43 -9.99
N CYS A 45 -8.58 19.03 -8.83
CA CYS A 45 -8.07 17.66 -8.66
C CYS A 45 -9.21 16.64 -8.56
N ASP A 46 -10.40 17.09 -8.16
CA ASP A 46 -11.64 16.32 -8.05
C ASP A 46 -12.20 15.94 -9.42
N ASP A 47 -12.02 16.78 -10.44
CA ASP A 47 -12.41 16.47 -11.82
C ASP A 47 -11.57 15.34 -12.45
N THR A 48 -10.37 15.10 -11.92
CA THR A 48 -9.38 14.15 -12.47
C THR A 48 -9.03 13.03 -11.52
N ASP A 49 -9.74 12.89 -10.40
CA ASP A 49 -9.49 11.89 -9.34
C ASP A 49 -8.04 11.89 -8.83
N SER A 50 -7.36 13.04 -8.89
CA SER A 50 -5.92 13.17 -8.64
C SER A 50 -5.59 13.88 -7.33
N CYS A 51 -6.57 14.05 -6.42
CA CYS A 51 -6.34 14.69 -5.12
C CYS A 51 -5.49 13.81 -4.18
N PHE A 52 -5.56 12.49 -4.35
CA PHE A 52 -4.82 11.51 -3.58
C PHE A 52 -3.92 10.66 -4.48
N ILE A 53 -2.76 10.26 -3.98
CA ILE A 53 -1.78 9.45 -4.72
C ILE A 53 -1.34 8.27 -3.85
N PRO A 54 -1.58 7.00 -4.25
CA PRO A 54 -2.43 6.59 -5.35
C PRO A 54 -3.93 6.75 -5.05
N ASN A 55 -4.75 6.77 -6.09
CA ASN A 55 -6.21 6.69 -6.03
C ASN A 55 -6.72 5.85 -7.23
N PRO A 56 -7.43 4.73 -7.00
CA PRO A 56 -7.77 4.12 -5.71
C PRO A 56 -6.60 3.31 -5.12
N VAL A 57 -6.77 2.88 -3.87
CA VAL A 57 -5.91 1.89 -3.20
C VAL A 57 -6.69 0.59 -3.01
N ALA A 58 -6.03 -0.54 -3.29
CA ALA A 58 -6.54 -1.87 -2.99
C ALA A 58 -5.62 -2.55 -1.97
N ILE A 59 -6.19 -2.97 -0.84
CA ILE A 59 -5.54 -3.71 0.24
C ILE A 59 -6.34 -4.96 0.58
N ALA A 60 -5.71 -5.96 1.19
CA ALA A 60 -6.40 -7.12 1.75
C ALA A 60 -7.20 -6.71 3.00
N MET A 61 -8.26 -7.47 3.33
CA MET A 61 -8.91 -7.35 4.64
C MET A 61 -7.90 -7.51 5.76
N GLY A 62 -8.03 -6.69 6.81
CA GLY A 62 -7.04 -6.54 7.87
C GLY A 62 -5.82 -5.70 7.49
N GLY A 63 -5.80 -5.14 6.27
CA GLY A 63 -4.75 -4.25 5.81
C GLY A 63 -4.88 -2.83 6.39
N THR A 64 -3.76 -2.11 6.43
CA THR A 64 -3.69 -0.75 6.96
C THR A 64 -3.35 0.25 5.87
N VAL A 65 -4.17 1.28 5.70
CA VAL A 65 -3.81 2.45 4.87
C VAL A 65 -3.23 3.52 5.78
N THR A 66 -2.10 4.09 5.37
CA THR A 66 -1.49 5.27 6.00
C THR A 66 -1.61 6.45 5.07
N TRP A 67 -2.16 7.55 5.55
CA TRP A 67 -2.20 8.81 4.84
C TRP A 67 -1.11 9.74 5.35
N GLU A 68 -0.46 10.43 4.41
CA GLU A 68 0.55 11.44 4.67
C GLU A 68 0.19 12.73 3.92
N ASN A 69 0.27 13.86 4.62
CA ASN A 69 0.07 15.15 3.96
C ASN A 69 1.39 15.69 3.43
N THR A 70 1.71 15.39 2.18
CA THR A 70 2.87 15.93 1.46
C THR A 70 2.57 17.22 0.69
N ASP A 71 1.34 17.74 0.76
CA ASP A 71 0.99 19.05 0.21
C ASP A 71 1.48 20.18 1.14
N THR A 72 1.31 21.43 0.71
CA THR A 72 1.65 22.63 1.48
C THR A 72 0.49 23.15 2.34
N ALA A 73 -0.75 22.73 2.04
CA ALA A 73 -1.93 23.07 2.83
C ALA A 73 -2.23 21.98 3.87
N ALA A 74 -2.99 22.33 4.91
CA ALA A 74 -3.52 21.33 5.85
C ALA A 74 -4.69 20.58 5.22
N HIS A 75 -4.78 19.29 5.50
CA HIS A 75 -5.79 18.37 4.95
C HIS A 75 -6.43 17.53 6.05
N THR A 76 -7.51 16.84 5.72
CA THR A 76 -8.15 15.83 6.57
C THR A 76 -8.40 14.57 5.74
N VAL A 77 -8.48 13.42 6.42
CA VAL A 77 -8.91 12.15 5.85
C VAL A 77 -10.02 11.62 6.73
N THR A 78 -11.23 11.57 6.18
CA THR A 78 -12.44 11.22 6.91
C THR A 78 -13.20 10.17 6.12
N SER A 79 -13.67 9.12 6.78
CA SER A 79 -14.47 8.07 6.17
C SER A 79 -15.87 8.56 5.85
N GLY A 80 -16.43 8.10 4.72
CA GLY A 80 -17.76 8.45 4.27
C GLY A 80 -17.88 8.44 2.75
N ALA A 81 -19.01 8.94 2.25
CA ALA A 81 -19.25 9.12 0.83
C ALA A 81 -19.38 10.60 0.50
N ALA A 82 -18.93 11.01 -0.69
CA ALA A 82 -19.04 12.41 -1.11
C ALA A 82 -20.50 12.93 -1.11
N ALA A 83 -21.48 12.04 -1.38
CA ALA A 83 -22.89 12.40 -1.40
C ALA A 83 -23.56 12.44 -0.01
N ASP A 84 -23.14 11.55 0.90
CA ASP A 84 -23.80 11.33 2.20
C ASP A 84 -23.05 11.97 3.37
N GLY A 85 -21.81 12.41 3.14
CA GLY A 85 -20.92 12.97 4.14
C GLY A 85 -20.21 11.91 4.99
N PRO A 86 -19.62 12.32 6.13
CA PRO A 86 -18.89 11.43 7.02
C PRO A 86 -19.76 10.33 7.63
N ASP A 87 -19.26 9.09 7.64
CA ASP A 87 -19.97 7.94 8.24
C ASP A 87 -19.54 7.64 9.69
N GLY A 88 -18.48 8.28 10.17
CA GLY A 88 -17.98 8.16 11.55
C GLY A 88 -17.06 6.96 11.83
N VAL A 89 -16.62 6.21 10.81
CA VAL A 89 -15.67 5.09 10.99
C VAL A 89 -14.27 5.57 11.37
N PHE A 90 -13.75 6.61 10.71
CA PHE A 90 -12.51 7.29 11.10
C PHE A 90 -12.46 8.76 10.66
N ASP A 91 -11.70 9.56 11.42
CA ASP A 91 -11.37 10.94 11.11
C ASP A 91 -9.94 11.21 11.59
N SER A 92 -9.05 11.60 10.66
CA SER A 92 -7.66 11.92 10.97
C SER A 92 -7.50 13.15 11.86
N SER A 93 -8.57 13.94 12.03
CA SER A 93 -8.49 15.35 12.39
C SER A 93 -7.60 16.11 11.40
N LEU A 94 -7.23 17.35 11.75
CA LEU A 94 -6.39 18.19 10.88
C LEU A 94 -4.96 17.63 10.78
N MET A 95 -4.55 17.26 9.57
CA MET A 95 -3.20 16.84 9.22
C MET A 95 -2.43 18.04 8.64
N MET A 96 -1.45 18.53 9.40
CA MET A 96 -0.58 19.61 8.95
C MET A 96 0.35 19.14 7.82
N ALA A 97 0.71 20.04 6.90
CA ALA A 97 1.69 19.80 5.85
C ALA A 97 3.00 19.25 6.44
N ASN A 98 3.46 18.10 5.94
CA ASN A 98 4.62 17.36 6.43
C ASN A 98 4.58 17.07 7.95
N GLY A 99 3.38 16.99 8.52
CA GLY A 99 3.14 16.63 9.92
C GLY A 99 3.05 15.11 10.13
N PRO A 100 2.56 14.68 11.31
CA PRO A 100 2.29 13.28 11.58
C PRO A 100 1.33 12.66 10.56
N SER A 101 1.59 11.39 10.20
CA SER A 101 0.67 10.59 9.38
C SER A 101 -0.54 10.12 10.18
N PHE A 102 -1.58 9.70 9.46
CA PHE A 102 -2.74 9.03 10.01
C PHE A 102 -2.84 7.62 9.42
N SER A 103 -3.20 6.62 10.22
CA SER A 103 -3.35 5.25 9.72
C SER A 103 -4.67 4.65 10.20
N HIS A 104 -5.29 3.84 9.33
CA HIS A 104 -6.49 3.07 9.65
C HIS A 104 -6.38 1.64 9.10
N THR A 105 -6.73 0.67 9.94
CA THR A 105 -6.77 -0.75 9.59
C THR A 105 -8.20 -1.17 9.24
N PHE A 106 -8.38 -1.71 8.04
CA PHE A 106 -9.66 -2.13 7.48
C PHE A 106 -9.92 -3.61 7.81
N ASP A 107 -10.31 -3.89 9.05
CA ASP A 107 -10.54 -5.25 9.57
C ASP A 107 -11.94 -5.82 9.23
N THR A 108 -12.84 -5.01 8.67
CA THR A 108 -14.23 -5.38 8.39
C THR A 108 -14.59 -5.14 6.93
N ALA A 109 -15.40 -6.05 6.36
CA ALA A 109 -15.98 -5.95 5.01
C ALA A 109 -17.39 -5.35 5.03
#